data_AF-A0A944CE18-F1
#
_entry.id   AF-A0A944CE18-F1
#
_cell.length_a   1.000
_cell.length_b   1.000
_cell.length_c   1.000
_cell.angle_alpha   90.00
_cell.angle_beta   90.00
_cell.angle_gamma   90.00
#
_symmetry.space_group_name_H-M   'P 1'
#
loop_
_entity.id
_entity.type
_entity.pdbx_description
1 polymer ?
#
loop_
_entity_poly.entity_id
_entity_poly.type
_entity_poly.pdbx_seq_one_letter_code
_entity_poly.pdbx_strand_id
1 'polypeptide(L)'
;MNWLATTFARRALLALFALGVLSATTMDGRADQGSALPPQTYGEDEIVTAGHQFFGSVSGGLASVVERAFSQFGEPNGYILGEEGSGAFVAGARFGEGHLYTRNAGTHKIFWQGPSVGWDFGGDGARTMMLVYDLPSIEAIYNRFLGVNGSAYLVGGVGMTVLTNHDIVVVPVRAGVGARLGINMGYLKFTDKPTWNPF
;
A
#
# COMPACT_ATOMS: atom_id res chain seq x y z
N MET A 1 -0.87 -106.99 -38.63
CA MET A 1 -2.10 -106.78 -39.41
C MET A 1 -2.55 -105.35 -39.13
N ASN A 2 -1.88 -104.39 -39.76
CA ASN A 2 -2.29 -103.66 -40.97
C ASN A 2 -3.36 -102.60 -40.70
N TRP A 3 -3.05 -101.31 -40.75
CA TRP A 3 -3.02 -100.37 -41.92
C TRP A 3 -4.07 -99.27 -41.60
N LEU A 4 -3.68 -97.99 -41.51
CA LEU A 4 -4.01 -96.88 -42.45
C LEU A 4 -5.53 -96.61 -42.58
N ALA A 5 -6.09 -95.38 -42.63
CA ALA A 5 -5.64 -93.99 -42.66
C ALA A 5 -6.90 -93.08 -42.50
N THR A 6 -6.69 -91.79 -42.20
CA THR A 6 -7.38 -90.56 -42.71
C THR A 6 -8.91 -90.58 -42.95
N THR A 7 -9.74 -89.56 -42.64
CA THR A 7 -9.69 -88.17 -43.16
C THR A 7 -10.89 -87.35 -42.60
N PHE A 8 -10.63 -86.13 -42.12
CA PHE A 8 -11.39 -84.86 -42.25
C PHE A 8 -12.80 -84.60 -41.67
N ALA A 9 -12.78 -83.63 -40.73
CA ALA A 9 -13.48 -82.32 -40.72
C ALA A 9 -14.99 -82.24 -40.50
N ARG A 10 -15.38 -81.42 -39.50
CA ARG A 10 -16.15 -80.16 -39.67
C ARG A 10 -16.61 -79.59 -38.32
N ARG A 11 -16.33 -78.30 -38.11
CA ARG A 11 -17.25 -77.18 -37.78
C ARG A 11 -16.62 -76.18 -36.81
N ALA A 12 -16.40 -74.99 -37.36
CA ALA A 12 -16.01 -73.76 -36.70
C ALA A 12 -17.10 -73.30 -35.71
N LEU A 13 -16.68 -72.67 -34.60
CA LEU A 13 -17.57 -71.83 -33.79
C LEU A 13 -16.79 -70.66 -33.15
N LEU A 14 -17.21 -69.47 -33.55
CA LEU A 14 -17.33 -68.20 -32.81
C LEU A 14 -16.08 -67.37 -32.42
N ALA A 15 -16.11 -66.16 -32.97
CA ALA A 15 -15.32 -64.98 -32.65
C ALA A 15 -15.74 -64.34 -31.31
N LEU A 16 -14.88 -63.48 -30.74
CA LEU A 16 -15.15 -62.05 -30.50
C LEU A 16 -14.03 -61.40 -29.65
N PHE A 17 -13.43 -60.37 -30.27
CA PHE A 17 -13.03 -59.05 -29.75
C PHE A 17 -11.94 -58.85 -28.67
N ALA A 18 -11.13 -57.83 -28.97
CA ALA A 18 -9.86 -57.44 -28.37
C ALA A 18 -9.97 -56.43 -27.21
N LEU A 19 -8.99 -56.47 -26.30
CA LEU A 19 -8.58 -55.44 -25.34
C LEU A 19 -7.22 -55.92 -24.75
N GLY A 20 -6.18 -55.15 -24.46
CA GLY A 20 -5.97 -53.72 -24.33
C GLY A 20 -4.47 -53.39 -24.17
N VAL A 21 -4.21 -52.09 -24.12
CA VAL A 21 -2.94 -51.36 -24.21
C VAL A 21 -2.17 -51.33 -22.88
N LEU A 22 -0.82 -51.22 -22.91
CA LEU A 22 -0.09 -50.47 -21.88
C LEU A 22 1.23 -49.87 -22.43
N SER A 23 1.26 -48.55 -22.56
CA SER A 23 2.50 -47.76 -22.64
C SER A 23 2.36 -46.62 -21.64
N ALA A 24 3.12 -46.69 -20.55
CA ALA A 24 3.17 -45.64 -19.54
C ALA A 24 4.20 -44.60 -19.96
N THR A 25 3.74 -43.41 -20.33
CA THR A 25 4.57 -42.22 -20.50
C THR A 25 4.77 -41.55 -19.14
N THR A 26 6.02 -41.32 -18.77
CA THR A 26 6.42 -40.53 -17.60
C THR A 26 6.02 -39.07 -17.83
N MET A 27 5.13 -38.53 -17.00
CA MET A 27 4.79 -37.11 -17.01
C MET A 27 5.85 -36.31 -16.23
N ASP A 28 6.44 -35.36 -16.95
CA ASP A 28 7.41 -34.38 -16.49
C ASP A 28 6.70 -33.33 -15.63
N GLY A 29 7.03 -33.29 -14.34
CA GLY A 29 6.47 -32.35 -13.36
C GLY A 29 7.11 -30.97 -13.50
N ARG A 30 6.50 -30.09 -14.30
CA ARG A 30 6.78 -28.66 -14.23
C ARG A 30 6.25 -28.14 -12.89
N ALA A 31 7.17 -27.79 -12.00
CA ALA A 31 6.87 -27.02 -10.81
C ALA A 31 6.25 -25.68 -11.23
N ASP A 32 4.98 -25.50 -10.89
CA ASP A 32 4.24 -24.27 -11.03
C ASP A 32 4.92 -23.21 -10.15
N GLN A 33 5.49 -22.17 -10.77
CA GLN A 33 6.00 -21.02 -10.04
C GLN A 33 4.79 -20.29 -9.46
N GLY A 34 4.46 -20.62 -8.21
CA GLY A 34 3.43 -19.93 -7.45
C GLY A 34 3.64 -18.42 -7.57
N SER A 35 2.68 -17.75 -8.21
CA SER A 35 2.63 -16.30 -8.26
C SER A 35 2.53 -15.83 -6.81
N ALA A 36 3.63 -15.28 -6.26
CA ALA A 36 3.59 -14.68 -4.93
C ALA A 36 2.48 -13.63 -4.93
N LEU A 37 1.57 -13.69 -3.95
CA LEU A 37 0.58 -12.63 -3.75
C LEU A 37 1.33 -11.30 -3.71
N PRO A 38 0.86 -10.25 -4.41
CA PRO A 38 1.54 -8.96 -4.37
C PRO A 38 1.68 -8.51 -2.91
N PRO A 39 2.83 -7.90 -2.55
CA PRO A 39 3.07 -7.41 -1.18
C PRO A 39 1.89 -6.55 -0.73
N GLN A 40 1.39 -6.83 0.47
CA GLN A 40 0.24 -6.12 1.05
C GLN A 40 0.64 -4.74 1.60
N THR A 41 1.93 -4.44 1.59
CA THR A 41 2.59 -3.26 2.15
C THR A 41 3.51 -2.59 1.12
N TYR A 42 3.98 -1.39 1.44
CA TYR A 42 4.94 -0.60 0.68
C TYR A 42 6.31 -0.69 1.34
N GLY A 43 7.33 -1.10 0.58
CA GLY A 43 8.71 -1.14 1.07
C GLY A 43 9.33 0.25 1.20
N GLU A 44 10.42 0.35 1.95
CA GLU A 44 11.10 1.61 2.26
C GLU A 44 11.55 2.35 1.00
N ASP A 45 12.24 1.65 0.10
CA ASP A 45 12.75 2.23 -1.16
C ASP A 45 11.63 2.80 -2.04
N GLU A 46 10.45 2.18 -2.04
CA GLU A 46 9.29 2.66 -2.79
C GLU A 46 8.74 3.96 -2.20
N ILE A 47 8.63 4.03 -0.87
CA ILE A 47 8.21 5.25 -0.17
C ILE A 47 9.23 6.38 -0.35
N VAL A 48 10.52 6.09 -0.23
CA VAL A 48 11.60 7.08 -0.46
C VAL A 48 11.55 7.58 -1.90
N THR A 49 11.37 6.69 -2.88
CA THR A 49 11.27 7.05 -4.30
C THR A 49 10.03 7.92 -4.57
N ALA A 50 8.86 7.52 -4.07
CA ALA A 50 7.63 8.29 -4.20
C ALA A 50 7.77 9.67 -3.55
N GLY A 51 8.36 9.74 -2.36
CA GLY A 51 8.61 10.99 -1.65
C GLY A 51 9.61 11.89 -2.38
N HIS A 52 10.68 11.37 -2.99
CA HIS A 52 11.60 12.17 -3.80
C HIS A 52 10.94 12.75 -5.05
N GLN A 53 10.13 11.94 -5.75
CA GLN A 53 9.34 12.41 -6.89
C GLN A 53 8.35 13.50 -6.47
N PHE A 54 7.73 13.33 -5.30
CA PHE A 54 6.72 14.23 -4.80
C PHE A 54 7.30 15.54 -4.25
N PHE A 55 8.31 15.49 -3.39
CA PHE A 55 8.90 16.69 -2.79
C PHE A 55 9.88 17.42 -3.72
N GLY A 56 10.49 16.71 -4.67
CA GLY A 56 11.56 17.21 -5.51
C GLY A 56 12.91 17.30 -4.79
N SER A 57 13.82 18.13 -5.31
CA SER A 57 15.22 18.27 -4.84
C SER A 57 15.39 18.80 -3.42
N VAL A 58 14.31 19.20 -2.74
CA VAL A 58 14.32 19.86 -1.41
C VAL A 58 14.41 18.84 -0.25
N SER A 59 14.58 17.55 -0.53
CA SER A 59 14.28 16.46 0.41
C SER A 59 15.52 15.65 0.85
N GLY A 60 16.67 16.31 1.09
CA GLY A 60 17.91 15.62 1.46
C GLY A 60 17.84 14.76 2.74
N GLY A 61 16.94 15.08 3.67
CA GLY A 61 16.69 14.30 4.90
C GLY A 61 15.56 13.27 4.79
N LEU A 62 14.93 13.09 3.63
CA LEU A 62 13.73 12.25 3.49
C LEU A 62 14.00 10.80 3.85
N ALA A 63 15.07 10.21 3.32
CA ALA A 63 15.42 8.81 3.59
C ALA A 63 15.52 8.56 5.11
N SER A 64 16.23 9.42 5.85
CA SER A 64 16.37 9.27 7.30
C SER A 64 15.05 9.43 8.07
N VAL A 65 14.10 10.24 7.57
CA VAL A 65 12.77 10.35 8.18
C VAL A 65 11.93 9.10 7.88
N VAL A 66 11.99 8.59 6.66
CA VAL A 66 11.29 7.36 6.27
C VAL A 66 11.85 6.17 7.03
N GLU A 67 13.17 6.00 7.07
CA GLU A 67 13.87 4.98 7.88
C GLU A 67 13.44 5.05 9.35
N ARG A 68 13.32 6.27 9.91
CA ARG A 68 12.85 6.48 11.28
C ARG A 68 11.39 6.06 11.48
N ALA A 69 10.53 6.24 10.48
CA ALA A 69 9.14 5.78 10.53
C ALA A 69 9.07 4.25 10.39
N PHE A 70 9.82 3.68 9.45
CA PHE A 70 9.88 2.24 9.20
C PHE A 70 10.43 1.46 10.38
N SER A 71 11.49 1.96 11.03
CA SER A 71 12.04 1.35 12.25
C SER A 71 11.07 1.36 13.44
N GLN A 72 10.09 2.26 13.46
CA GLN A 72 9.10 2.36 14.54
C GLN A 72 7.82 1.56 14.24
N PHE A 73 7.34 1.59 13.00
CA PHE A 73 5.99 1.12 12.66
C PHE A 73 5.99 -0.01 11.61
N GLY A 74 7.15 -0.40 11.08
CA GLY A 74 7.26 -1.40 10.02
C GLY A 74 6.91 -0.83 8.64
N GLU A 75 6.24 -1.62 7.82
CA GLU A 75 5.88 -1.22 6.45
C GLU A 75 4.43 -0.71 6.39
N PRO A 76 4.16 0.44 5.76
CA PRO A 76 2.80 0.96 5.61
C PRO A 76 2.02 0.18 4.55
N ASN A 77 0.70 0.08 4.71
CA ASN A 77 -0.21 -0.50 3.72
C ASN A 77 -0.94 0.56 2.87
N GLY A 78 -0.70 1.85 3.15
CA GLY A 78 -1.13 2.99 2.35
C GLY A 78 -0.19 4.19 2.48
N TYR A 79 -0.25 5.12 1.54
CA TYR A 79 0.35 6.44 1.70
C TYR A 79 -0.48 7.52 1.01
N ILE A 80 -0.43 8.74 1.53
CA ILE A 80 -1.14 9.90 1.01
C ILE A 80 -0.12 10.86 0.41
N LEU A 81 -0.38 11.35 -0.80
CA LEU A 81 0.33 12.49 -1.37
C LEU A 81 -0.65 13.63 -1.60
N GLY A 82 -0.32 14.82 -1.13
CA GLY A 82 -1.13 16.00 -1.45
C GLY A 82 -0.63 17.30 -0.85
N GLU A 83 -1.45 18.32 -0.98
CA GLU A 83 -1.04 19.71 -0.78
C GLU A 83 -1.96 20.41 0.22
N GLU A 84 -1.37 21.30 0.99
CA GLU A 84 -2.05 22.18 1.93
C GLU A 84 -1.98 23.61 1.36
N GLY A 85 -3.14 24.18 1.05
CA GLY A 85 -3.20 25.47 0.36
C GLY A 85 -2.70 26.64 1.23
N SER A 86 -2.09 27.64 0.59
CA SER A 86 -1.59 28.85 1.24
C SER A 86 -2.67 29.69 1.93
N GLY A 87 -3.91 29.65 1.43
CA GLY A 87 -5.10 30.24 2.06
C GLY A 87 -5.86 29.27 2.98
N ALA A 88 -5.37 28.04 3.14
CA ALA A 88 -5.98 27.07 4.03
C ALA A 88 -5.60 27.32 5.50
N PHE A 89 -4.58 28.15 5.73
CA PHE A 89 -4.12 28.58 7.04
C PHE A 89 -4.87 29.84 7.50
N VAL A 90 -6.16 29.72 7.79
CA VAL A 90 -7.01 30.84 8.24
C VAL A 90 -7.55 30.56 9.63
N ALA A 91 -7.49 31.56 10.51
CA ALA A 91 -8.05 31.51 11.87
C ALA A 91 -7.58 30.30 12.72
N GLY A 92 -6.36 29.83 12.53
CA GLY A 92 -5.80 28.70 13.29
C GLY A 92 -6.27 27.32 12.79
N ALA A 93 -6.84 27.23 11.60
CA ALA A 93 -7.12 25.96 10.92
C ALA A 93 -6.19 25.76 9.72
N ARG A 94 -6.08 24.52 9.24
CA ARG A 94 -5.39 24.08 8.03
C ARG A 94 -6.31 23.16 7.24
N PHE A 95 -6.25 23.23 5.92
CA PHE A 95 -6.97 22.35 5.00
C PHE A 95 -5.99 21.84 3.94
N GLY A 96 -6.11 20.57 3.60
CA GLY A 96 -5.38 20.00 2.48
C GLY A 96 -6.18 18.94 1.76
N GLU A 97 -5.68 18.60 0.60
CA GLU A 97 -6.28 17.62 -0.29
C GLU A 97 -5.20 16.80 -0.99
N GLY A 98 -5.54 15.56 -1.32
CA GLY A 98 -4.58 14.65 -1.92
C GLY A 98 -5.23 13.34 -2.36
N HIS A 99 -4.36 12.35 -2.57
CA HIS A 99 -4.76 11.01 -2.94
C HIS A 99 -4.14 10.00 -1.97
N LEU A 100 -4.99 9.14 -1.41
CA LEU A 100 -4.59 7.93 -0.69
C LEU A 100 -4.34 6.82 -1.70
N TYR A 101 -3.10 6.33 -1.74
CA TYR A 101 -2.68 5.16 -2.49
C TYR A 101 -2.69 3.96 -1.56
N THR A 102 -3.34 2.88 -1.98
CA THR A 102 -3.37 1.62 -1.23
C THR A 102 -2.96 0.48 -2.14
N ARG A 103 -2.36 -0.56 -1.56
CA ARG A 103 -1.95 -1.74 -2.34
C ARG A 103 -3.11 -2.50 -2.96
N ASN A 104 -4.17 -2.69 -2.18
CA ASN A 104 -5.23 -3.64 -2.50
C ASN A 104 -6.61 -3.01 -2.75
N ALA A 105 -6.76 -1.70 -2.54
CA ALA A 105 -8.04 -1.02 -2.65
C ALA A 105 -7.99 0.19 -3.62
N GLY A 106 -6.89 0.38 -4.36
CA GLY A 106 -6.74 1.43 -5.36
C GLY A 106 -6.42 2.80 -4.77
N THR A 107 -6.71 3.85 -5.55
CA THR A 107 -6.41 5.24 -5.22
C THR A 107 -7.70 6.02 -4.92
N HIS A 108 -7.72 6.78 -3.82
CA HIS A 108 -8.90 7.51 -3.34
C HIS A 108 -8.57 8.99 -3.15
N LYS A 109 -9.45 9.88 -3.60
CA LYS A 109 -9.33 11.31 -3.24
C LYS A 109 -9.60 11.44 -1.74
N ILE A 110 -8.77 12.21 -1.04
CA ILE A 110 -8.89 12.42 0.38
C ILE A 110 -8.65 13.89 0.72
N PHE A 111 -9.36 14.38 1.72
CA PHE A 111 -9.24 15.74 2.24
C PHE A 111 -8.90 15.66 3.72
N TRP A 112 -8.21 16.67 4.24
CA TRP A 112 -7.96 16.75 5.67
C TRP A 112 -8.03 18.17 6.20
N GLN A 113 -8.37 18.27 7.48
CA GLN A 113 -8.42 19.52 8.22
C GLN A 113 -7.81 19.35 9.60
N GLY A 114 -7.29 20.41 10.19
CA GLY A 114 -6.76 20.37 11.56
C GLY A 114 -6.43 21.75 12.09
N PRO A 115 -5.93 21.84 13.34
CA PRO A 115 -5.40 23.07 13.87
C PRO A 115 -4.10 23.43 13.16
N SER A 116 -3.87 24.72 12.95
CA SER A 116 -2.63 25.27 12.45
C SER A 116 -1.96 26.14 13.51
N VAL A 117 -0.63 26.03 13.62
CA VAL A 117 0.22 26.89 14.42
C VAL A 117 1.06 27.74 13.47
N GLY A 118 0.47 28.78 12.87
CA GLY A 118 1.23 29.69 12.02
C GLY A 118 0.39 30.47 11.00
N TRP A 119 0.96 31.58 10.55
CA TRP A 119 0.54 32.35 9.37
C TRP A 119 1.42 31.88 8.19
N ASP A 120 1.32 30.60 7.85
CA ASP A 120 2.23 29.96 6.90
C ASP A 120 1.79 30.28 5.46
N PHE A 121 1.96 31.54 5.08
CA PHE A 121 1.75 32.02 3.72
C PHE A 121 3.00 31.73 2.88
N GLY A 122 3.02 30.59 2.20
CA GLY A 122 3.90 30.35 1.05
C GLY A 122 3.01 30.20 -0.18
N GLY A 123 3.17 31.06 -1.19
CA GLY A 123 2.27 31.15 -2.36
C GLY A 123 2.00 29.85 -3.11
N ASP A 124 2.89 28.85 -2.96
CA ASP A 124 2.85 27.59 -3.72
C ASP A 124 2.25 26.40 -2.94
N GLY A 125 1.73 26.62 -1.72
CA GLY A 125 1.20 25.54 -0.87
C GLY A 125 2.31 24.64 -0.27
N ALA A 126 1.95 23.87 0.75
CA ALA A 126 2.87 22.92 1.39
C ALA A 126 2.54 21.49 0.96
N ARG A 127 3.47 20.85 0.25
CA ARG A 127 3.40 19.40 -0.05
C ARG A 127 3.56 18.59 1.23
N THR A 128 2.70 17.60 1.40
CA THR A 128 2.72 16.65 2.52
C THR A 128 2.54 15.23 2.01
N MET A 129 3.45 14.35 2.43
CA MET A 129 3.30 12.90 2.28
C MET A 129 2.86 12.33 3.62
N MET A 130 1.94 11.37 3.67
CA MET A 130 1.58 10.71 4.93
C MET A 130 1.65 9.20 4.76
N LEU A 131 2.42 8.52 5.60
CA LEU A 131 2.44 7.06 5.63
C LEU A 131 1.27 6.56 6.47
N VAL A 132 0.56 5.54 6.00
CA VAL A 132 -0.61 4.98 6.67
C VAL A 132 -0.35 3.51 6.96
N TYR A 133 -0.42 3.15 8.23
CA TYR A 133 -0.17 1.81 8.74
C TYR A 133 -1.47 1.21 9.26
N ASP A 134 -1.57 -0.12 9.16
CA ASP A 134 -2.66 -0.91 9.71
C ASP A 134 -4.06 -0.44 9.26
N LEU A 135 -4.19 0.14 8.07
CA LEU A 135 -5.48 0.58 7.52
C LEU A 135 -6.35 -0.63 7.15
N PRO A 136 -7.46 -0.91 7.85
CA PRO A 136 -8.24 -2.12 7.62
C PRO A 136 -9.22 -1.99 6.44
N SER A 137 -9.68 -0.77 6.16
CA SER A 137 -10.54 -0.44 5.02
C SER A 137 -10.36 1.04 4.67
N ILE A 138 -10.83 1.43 3.47
CA ILE A 138 -10.77 2.84 3.04
C ILE A 138 -11.58 3.73 3.98
N GLU A 139 -12.76 3.28 4.42
CA GLU A 139 -13.66 4.05 5.26
C GLU A 139 -13.05 4.36 6.63
N ALA A 140 -12.18 3.49 7.13
CA ALA A 140 -11.53 3.67 8.42
C ALA A 140 -10.62 4.91 8.46
N ILE A 141 -10.09 5.36 7.31
CA ILE A 141 -9.27 6.58 7.26
C ILE A 141 -10.08 7.84 7.52
N TYR A 142 -11.39 7.86 7.23
CA TYR A 142 -12.24 9.05 7.30
C TYR A 142 -12.67 9.37 8.74
N ASN A 143 -11.68 9.57 9.60
CA ASN A 143 -11.79 9.78 11.04
C ASN A 143 -10.86 10.90 11.49
N ARG A 144 -10.91 11.19 12.80
CA ARG A 144 -9.98 12.10 13.46
C ARG A 144 -8.82 11.36 14.08
N PHE A 145 -7.61 11.69 13.68
CA PHE A 145 -6.35 11.16 14.20
C PHE A 145 -5.71 12.19 15.13
N LEU A 146 -5.37 11.77 16.34
CA LEU A 146 -4.80 12.63 17.38
C LEU A 146 -3.28 12.57 17.35
N GLY A 147 -2.63 13.71 17.56
CA GLY A 147 -1.18 13.79 17.64
C GLY A 147 -0.62 13.05 18.85
N VAL A 148 0.44 12.29 18.63
CA VAL A 148 1.20 11.62 19.69
C VAL A 148 2.23 12.61 20.24
N ASN A 149 2.17 12.88 21.54
CA ASN A 149 3.09 13.78 22.21
C ASN A 149 4.55 13.32 22.07
N GLY A 150 5.45 14.24 21.69
CA GLY A 150 6.87 13.94 21.55
C GLY A 150 7.27 13.11 20.32
N SER A 151 6.33 12.85 19.40
CA SER A 151 6.59 12.08 18.17
C SER A 151 7.31 12.86 17.05
N ALA A 152 7.42 14.16 17.25
CA ALA A 152 8.18 15.11 16.45
C ALA A 152 9.60 14.61 16.13
N TYR A 153 9.95 14.52 14.84
CA TYR A 153 11.32 14.24 14.40
C TYR A 153 11.65 15.11 13.18
N LEU A 154 12.81 15.77 13.18
CA LEU A 154 13.24 16.69 12.13
C LEU A 154 14.72 16.48 11.81
N VAL A 155 15.04 16.21 10.56
CA VAL A 155 16.42 16.02 10.08
C VAL A 155 16.55 16.50 8.64
N GLY A 156 17.63 17.21 8.32
CA GLY A 156 17.93 17.62 6.94
C GLY A 156 16.84 18.43 6.25
N GLY A 157 16.05 19.21 7.00
CA GLY A 157 14.92 19.99 6.45
C GLY A 157 13.67 19.17 6.13
N VAL A 158 13.59 17.92 6.59
CA VAL A 158 12.40 17.06 6.49
C VAL A 158 11.96 16.66 7.88
N GLY A 159 10.67 16.81 8.17
CA GLY A 159 10.08 16.58 9.48
C GLY A 159 8.92 15.61 9.41
N MET A 160 8.76 14.81 10.47
CA MET A 160 7.60 13.96 10.70
C MET A 160 6.96 14.20 12.07
N THR A 161 5.68 13.85 12.16
CA THR A 161 4.93 13.67 13.40
C THR A 161 4.18 12.34 13.32
N VAL A 162 3.54 11.93 14.41
CA VAL A 162 2.72 10.70 14.45
C VAL A 162 1.33 11.06 14.92
N LEU A 163 0.32 10.60 14.19
CA LEU A 163 -1.09 10.71 14.53
C LEU A 163 -1.69 9.31 14.65
N THR A 164 -2.60 9.08 15.59
CA THR A 164 -3.24 7.77 15.78
C THR A 164 -4.76 7.87 15.94
N ASN A 165 -5.45 6.81 15.49
CA ASN A 165 -6.85 6.55 15.77
C ASN A 165 -7.03 5.03 15.90
N HIS A 166 -7.41 4.56 17.09
CA HIS A 166 -7.38 3.13 17.43
C HIS A 166 -6.01 2.51 17.11
N ASP A 167 -5.98 1.49 16.26
CA ASP A 167 -4.76 0.77 15.84
C ASP A 167 -4.11 1.37 14.59
N ILE A 168 -4.74 2.37 13.95
CA ILE A 168 -4.25 2.98 12.71
C ILE A 168 -3.26 4.10 13.06
N VAL A 169 -2.07 4.03 12.45
CA VAL A 169 -1.04 5.07 12.56
C VAL A 169 -0.94 5.83 11.25
N VAL A 170 -0.91 7.16 11.36
CA VAL A 170 -0.63 8.07 10.25
C VAL A 170 0.61 8.87 10.58
N VAL A 171 1.59 8.88 9.68
CA VAL A 171 2.86 9.60 9.84
C VAL A 171 2.95 10.69 8.77
N PRO A 172 2.53 11.93 9.05
CA PRO A 172 2.74 13.06 8.16
C PRO A 172 4.22 13.42 8.08
N VAL A 173 4.74 13.52 6.86
CA VAL A 173 6.10 13.92 6.47
C VAL A 173 6.03 15.19 5.63
N ARG A 174 6.84 16.19 5.97
CA ARG A 174 6.91 17.49 5.28
C ARG A 174 8.35 17.90 5.04
N ALA A 175 8.61 18.63 3.97
CA ALA A 175 9.93 19.16 3.62
C ALA A 175 9.98 20.71 3.63
N GLY A 176 11.18 21.26 3.76
CA GLY A 176 11.44 22.70 3.68
C GLY A 176 10.88 23.48 4.88
N VAL A 177 10.24 24.62 4.61
CA VAL A 177 9.66 25.48 5.65
C VAL A 177 8.55 24.74 6.42
N GLY A 178 7.76 23.91 5.72
CA GLY A 178 6.70 23.09 6.32
C GLY A 178 7.20 22.02 7.29
N ALA A 179 8.47 21.62 7.19
CA ALA A 179 9.08 20.66 8.12
C ALA A 179 9.24 21.22 9.54
N ARG A 180 9.41 22.54 9.69
CA ARG A 180 9.64 23.18 11.00
C ARG A 180 8.34 23.58 11.70
N LEU A 181 7.32 23.91 10.92
CA LEU A 181 6.06 24.47 11.40
C LEU A 181 4.99 23.38 11.61
N GLY A 182 5.07 22.29 10.82
CA GLY A 182 4.12 21.18 10.89
C GLY A 182 4.38 20.14 11.99
N ILE A 183 5.27 20.40 12.95
CA ILE A 183 5.68 19.41 13.96
C ILE A 183 4.74 19.38 15.18
N ASN A 184 3.97 20.45 15.42
CA ASN A 184 3.02 20.55 16.53
C ASN A 184 1.58 20.39 16.02
N MET A 185 1.23 19.19 15.59
CA MET A 185 -0.13 18.87 15.15
C MET A 185 -0.92 18.23 16.28
N GLY A 186 -1.97 18.92 16.76
CA GLY A 186 -2.86 18.35 17.77
C GLY A 186 -3.74 17.23 17.21
N TYR A 187 -4.26 17.40 15.99
CA TYR A 187 -5.04 16.37 15.29
C TYR A 187 -5.12 16.62 13.78
N LEU A 188 -5.51 15.61 13.01
CA LEU A 188 -6.10 15.77 11.67
C LEU A 188 -7.43 15.04 11.59
N LYS A 189 -8.41 15.65 10.95
CA LYS A 189 -9.64 15.00 10.52
C LYS A 189 -9.53 14.74 9.03
N PHE A 190 -9.72 13.50 8.61
CA PHE A 190 -9.77 13.11 7.21
C PHE A 190 -11.22 12.93 6.76
N THR A 191 -11.50 13.29 5.52
CA THR A 191 -12.84 13.21 4.91
C THR A 191 -12.76 12.79 3.45
N ASP A 192 -13.83 12.16 2.96
CA ASP A 192 -14.02 11.76 1.55
C ASP A 192 -14.41 12.96 0.66
N LYS A 193 -14.93 14.03 1.26
CA LYS A 193 -15.35 15.27 0.62
C LYS A 193 -14.71 16.48 1.28
N PRO A 194 -14.48 17.58 0.54
CA PRO A 194 -13.96 18.80 1.13
C PRO A 194 -14.98 19.37 2.12
N THR A 195 -14.52 19.78 3.30
CA THR A 195 -15.36 20.42 4.32
C THR A 195 -14.61 21.52 5.04
N TRP A 196 -15.34 22.58 5.37
CA TRP A 196 -14.83 23.67 6.21
C TRP A 196 -14.94 23.36 7.69
N ASN A 197 -15.71 22.34 8.10
CA ASN A 197 -15.87 21.98 9.50
C ASN A 197 -14.74 21.03 9.95
N PRO A 198 -13.77 21.52 10.77
CA PRO A 198 -12.64 20.73 11.22
C PRO A 198 -12.99 19.81 12.41
N PHE A 199 -14.24 19.82 12.88
CA PHE A 199 -14.74 19.00 13.97
C PHE A 199 -15.59 17.83 13.45
#